data_AF-A0A9E3D8G2-F1
#
_entry.id   AF-A0A9E3D8G2-F1
#
_cell.length_a   1.000
_cell.length_b   1.000
_cell.length_c   1.000
_cell.angle_alpha   90.00
_cell.angle_beta   90.00
_cell.angle_gamma   90.00
#
_symmetry.space_group_name_H-M   'P 1'
#
loop_
_entity.id
_entity.type
_entity.pdbx_description
1 polymer ?
#
loop_
_entity_poly.entity_id
_entity_poly.type
_entity_poly.pdbx_seq_one_letter_code
_entity_poly.pdbx_strand_id
1 'polypeptide(L)'
;MPDGDLPLKYLTPIAWAKSALVQPLELLNDHAHLEKKAASNALELFNRWPEPNPPENWVAAMTAIARDEVEHLATVSRLLARRGGRLTRQHANPYASELHKLVRRGHGTPELID
;
A
#
# COMPACT_ATOMS: atom_id res chain seq x y z
N MET A 1 -13.95 3.95 -18.96
CA MET A 1 -12.56 4.19 -19.39
C MET A 1 -12.06 2.90 -20.02
N PRO A 2 -11.68 2.88 -21.30
CA PRO A 2 -11.05 1.72 -21.91
C PRO A 2 -9.59 1.61 -21.41
N ASP A 3 -9.16 0.40 -21.09
CA ASP A 3 -7.81 -0.04 -20.69
C ASP A 3 -6.83 1.02 -20.12
N GLY A 4 -6.89 1.20 -18.80
CA GLY A 4 -5.76 0.80 -17.94
C GLY A 4 -4.45 1.59 -17.94
N ASP A 5 -4.31 2.74 -18.60
CA ASP A 5 -3.08 3.55 -18.47
C ASP A 5 -3.01 4.23 -17.10
N LEU A 6 -2.30 3.59 -16.16
CA LEU A 6 -1.90 4.19 -14.90
C LEU A 6 -0.92 5.36 -15.17
N PRO A 7 -0.94 6.44 -14.38
CA PRO A 7 -0.07 7.61 -14.57
C PRO A 7 1.37 7.37 -14.11
N LEU A 8 1.94 6.20 -14.45
CA LEU A 8 3.29 5.80 -14.10
C LEU A 8 4.29 6.31 -15.13
N LYS A 9 5.39 6.92 -14.66
CA LYS A 9 6.44 7.48 -15.54
C LYS A 9 7.35 6.42 -16.17
N TYR A 10 7.35 5.21 -15.63
CA TYR A 10 8.24 4.13 -16.04
C TYR A 10 7.50 2.80 -16.06
N LEU A 11 7.84 1.95 -17.03
CA LEU A 11 7.38 0.56 -17.08
C LEU A 11 8.24 -0.31 -16.15
N THR A 12 7.63 -1.28 -15.48
CA THR A 12 8.35 -2.27 -14.68
C THR A 12 9.31 -3.08 -15.57
N PRO A 13 10.63 -3.03 -15.33
CA PRO A 13 11.60 -3.74 -16.16
C PRO A 13 11.40 -5.26 -16.09
N ILE A 14 11.54 -5.97 -17.21
CA ILE A 14 11.45 -7.45 -17.26
C ILE A 14 12.44 -8.12 -16.28
N ALA A 15 13.60 -7.50 -16.06
CA ALA A 15 14.59 -7.98 -15.10
C ALA A 15 14.02 -8.08 -13.66
N TRP A 16 13.10 -7.18 -13.27
CA TRP A 16 12.44 -7.24 -11.97
C TRP A 16 11.65 -8.54 -11.81
N ALA A 17 10.88 -8.94 -12.82
CA ALA A 17 10.10 -10.18 -12.77
C ALA A 17 11.02 -11.40 -12.60
N LYS A 18 12.16 -11.44 -13.30
CA LYS A 18 13.17 -12.50 -13.13
C LYS A 18 13.69 -12.53 -11.70
N SER A 19 14.05 -11.39 -11.13
CA SER A 19 14.55 -11.28 -9.75
C SER A 19 13.49 -11.68 -8.71
N ALA A 20 12.24 -11.24 -8.88
CA ALA A 20 11.13 -11.55 -8.00
C ALA A 20 10.84 -13.06 -7.91
N LEU A 21 11.04 -13.79 -9.01
CA LEU A 21 10.84 -15.24 -9.07
C LEU A 21 11.97 -16.05 -8.41
N VAL A 22 13.13 -15.46 -8.14
CA VAL A 22 14.24 -16.16 -7.47
C VAL A 22 13.90 -16.49 -6.02
N GLN A 23 13.21 -15.58 -5.31
CA GLN A 23 12.90 -15.71 -3.89
C GLN A 23 11.40 -15.46 -3.63
N PRO A 24 10.51 -16.38 -4.04
CA PRO A 24 9.07 -16.16 -4.01
C PRO A 24 8.50 -16.04 -2.58
N LEU A 25 9.14 -16.63 -1.57
CA LEU A 25 8.73 -16.46 -0.17
C LEU A 25 9.01 -15.04 0.33
N GLU A 26 10.15 -14.46 -0.04
CA GLU A 26 10.49 -13.06 0.29
C GLU A 26 9.52 -12.10 -0.39
N LEU A 27 9.19 -12.34 -1.66
CA LEU A 27 8.18 -11.55 -2.38
C LEU A 27 6.81 -11.62 -1.70
N LEU A 28 6.35 -12.81 -1.30
CA LEU A 28 5.06 -12.97 -0.62
C LEU A 28 5.06 -12.34 0.79
N ASN A 29 6.19 -12.39 1.50
CA ASN A 29 6.34 -11.72 2.79
C ASN A 29 6.30 -10.19 2.62
N ASP A 30 7.05 -9.64 1.65
CA ASP A 30 7.01 -8.22 1.27
C ASP A 30 5.59 -7.79 0.91
N HIS A 31 4.91 -8.54 0.04
CA HIS A 31 3.54 -8.29 -0.38
C HIS A 31 2.58 -8.25 0.82
N ALA A 32 2.63 -9.24 1.72
CA ALA A 32 1.81 -9.22 2.92
C ALA A 32 2.05 -7.97 3.79
N HIS A 33 3.29 -7.48 3.89
CA HIS A 33 3.56 -6.21 4.58
C HIS A 33 2.97 -5.01 3.85
N LEU A 34 3.01 -5.00 2.51
CA LEU A 34 2.40 -3.93 1.71
C LEU A 34 0.89 -3.84 1.95
N GLU A 35 0.16 -4.95 1.92
CA GLU A 35 -1.30 -4.94 2.16
C GLU A 35 -1.64 -4.46 3.58
N LYS A 36 -0.89 -4.93 4.57
CA LYS A 36 -1.05 -4.46 5.96
C LYS A 36 -0.84 -2.95 6.07
N LYS A 37 0.17 -2.40 5.41
CA LYS A 37 0.46 -0.96 5.42
C LYS A 37 -0.56 -0.16 4.64
N ALA A 38 -1.05 -0.67 3.51
CA ALA A 38 -2.12 -0.02 2.75
C ALA A 38 -3.40 0.12 3.59
N ALA A 39 -3.83 -0.97 4.25
CA ALA A 39 -4.95 -0.93 5.18
C ALA A 39 -4.73 0.06 6.33
N SER A 40 -3.53 0.05 6.93
CA SER A 40 -3.20 0.95 8.03
C SER A 40 -3.17 2.42 7.59
N ASN A 41 -2.63 2.71 6.41
CA ASN A 41 -2.57 4.06 5.85
C ASN A 41 -3.97 4.60 5.53
N ALA A 42 -4.88 3.77 5.00
CA ALA A 42 -6.26 4.15 4.75
C ALA A 42 -6.99 4.52 6.06
N LEU A 43 -6.72 3.81 7.16
CA LEU A 43 -7.25 4.16 8.48
C LEU A 43 -6.57 5.40 9.08
N GLU A 44 -5.27 5.58 8.86
CA GLU A 44 -4.53 6.74 9.38
C GLU A 44 -4.98 8.05 8.73
N LEU A 45 -5.45 7.99 7.49
CA LEU A 45 -6.01 9.13 6.77
C LEU A 45 -7.24 9.75 7.47
N PHE A 46 -7.92 9.04 8.37
CA PHE A 46 -8.96 9.62 9.21
C PHE A 46 -8.42 10.62 10.25
N ASN A 47 -7.15 10.49 10.62
CA ASN A 47 -6.52 11.38 11.60
C ASN A 47 -5.94 12.65 10.95
N ARG A 48 -5.98 12.76 9.61
CA ARG A 48 -5.22 13.77 8.84
C ARG A 48 -6.08 14.80 8.13
N TRP A 49 -7.41 14.74 8.18
CA TRP A 49 -8.22 15.79 7.56
C TRP A 49 -8.12 17.10 8.38
N PRO A 50 -7.85 18.25 7.73
CA PRO A 50 -7.66 19.52 8.44
C PRO A 50 -8.98 20.28 8.73
N GLU A 51 -10.05 19.97 7.99
CA GLU A 51 -11.32 20.70 8.04
C GLU A 51 -12.28 20.14 9.11
N PRO A 52 -13.28 20.93 9.58
CA PRO A 52 -14.25 20.47 10.57
C PRO A 52 -15.07 19.25 10.14
N ASN A 53 -15.25 19.07 8.83
CA ASN A 53 -15.95 17.94 8.24
C ASN A 53 -15.01 17.19 7.28
N PRO A 54 -15.09 15.85 7.21
CA PRO A 54 -14.31 15.08 6.24
C PRO A 54 -14.77 15.39 4.80
N PRO A 55 -13.91 15.18 3.79
CA PRO A 55 -14.31 15.26 2.39
C PRO A 55 -15.51 14.35 2.08
N GLU A 56 -16.28 14.71 1.05
CA GLU A 56 -17.41 13.89 0.61
C GLU A 56 -16.96 12.46 0.28
N ASN A 57 -17.75 11.46 0.69
CA ASN A 57 -17.47 10.02 0.50
C ASN A 57 -16.17 9.50 1.15
N TRP A 58 -15.41 10.32 1.86
CA TRP A 58 -14.12 9.95 2.43
C TRP A 58 -14.20 8.72 3.34
N VAL A 59 -15.17 8.73 4.27
CA VAL A 59 -15.37 7.63 5.21
C VAL A 59 -15.68 6.32 4.48
N ALA A 60 -16.59 6.37 3.50
CA ALA A 60 -16.97 5.20 2.72
C ALA A 60 -15.79 4.67 1.89
N ALA A 61 -15.05 5.56 1.22
CA ALA A 61 -13.90 5.19 0.39
C ALA A 61 -12.75 4.59 1.21
N MET A 62 -12.35 5.24 2.30
CA MET A 62 -11.22 4.78 3.11
C MET A 62 -11.54 3.48 3.85
N THR A 63 -12.78 3.31 4.35
CA THR A 63 -13.20 2.03 4.96
C THR A 63 -13.29 0.90 3.96
N ALA A 64 -13.75 1.16 2.74
CA ALA A 64 -13.76 0.16 1.66
C ALA A 64 -12.34 -0.30 1.31
N ILE A 65 -11.41 0.64 1.09
CA ILE A 65 -10.00 0.31 0.81
C ILE A 65 -9.39 -0.48 1.98
N ALA A 66 -9.56 -0.01 3.21
CA ALA A 66 -8.99 -0.69 4.37
C ALA A 66 -9.49 -2.13 4.49
N ARG A 67 -10.78 -2.36 4.20
CA ARG A 67 -11.37 -3.69 4.19
C ARG A 67 -10.77 -4.57 3.10
N ASP A 68 -10.74 -4.09 1.85
CA ASP A 68 -10.22 -4.84 0.71
C ASP A 68 -8.76 -5.26 0.95
N GLU A 69 -7.93 -4.36 1.47
CA GLU A 69 -6.52 -4.68 1.74
C GLU A 69 -6.33 -5.65 2.91
N VAL A 70 -7.24 -5.68 3.89
CA VAL A 70 -7.24 -6.75 4.92
C VAL A 70 -7.62 -8.10 4.32
N GLU A 71 -8.55 -8.15 3.37
CA GLU A 71 -8.92 -9.36 2.64
C GLU A 71 -7.75 -9.85 1.76
N HIS A 72 -7.02 -8.93 1.11
CA HIS A 72 -5.79 -9.24 0.38
C HIS A 72 -4.69 -9.75 1.30
N LEU A 73 -4.45 -9.10 2.44
CA LEU A 73 -3.50 -9.55 3.45
C LEU A 73 -3.78 -10.99 3.89
N ALA A 74 -5.04 -11.32 4.17
CA ALA A 74 -5.45 -12.67 4.57
C ALA A 74 -5.18 -13.69 3.44
N THR A 75 -5.36 -13.29 2.19
CA THR A 75 -5.11 -14.13 1.02
C THR A 75 -3.61 -14.39 0.80
N VAL A 76 -2.78 -13.35 0.80
CA VAL A 76 -1.33 -13.45 0.65
C VAL A 76 -0.72 -14.22 1.82
N SER A 77 -1.17 -13.97 3.06
CA SER A 77 -0.67 -14.66 4.25
C SER A 77 -0.96 -16.17 4.21
N ARG A 78 -2.16 -16.58 3.75
CA ARG A 78 -2.48 -17.99 3.54
C ARG A 78 -1.59 -18.61 2.46
N LEU A 79 -1.34 -17.90 1.36
CA LEU A 79 -0.46 -18.40 0.30
C LEU A 79 0.99 -18.55 0.78
N LEU A 80 1.50 -17.57 1.53
CA LEU A 80 2.82 -17.60 2.15
C LEU A 80 2.97 -18.83 3.06
N ALA A 81 2.00 -19.03 3.97
CA ALA A 81 1.99 -20.17 4.89
C ALA A 81 1.92 -21.53 4.15
N ARG A 82 1.07 -21.64 3.12
CA ARG A 82 0.96 -22.85 2.29
C ARG A 82 2.26 -23.21 1.56
N ARG A 83 3.15 -22.24 1.33
CA ARG A 83 4.47 -22.44 0.72
C ARG A 83 5.60 -22.60 1.75
N GLY A 84 5.27 -22.69 3.04
CA GLY A 84 6.25 -22.87 4.12
C GLY A 84 6.88 -21.57 4.63
N GLY A 85 6.43 -20.41 4.16
CA GLY A 85 6.89 -19.10 4.64
C GLY A 85 6.11 -18.61 5.85
N ARG A 86 6.59 -17.54 6.48
CA ARG A 86 5.95 -16.90 7.64
C ARG A 86 6.10 -15.38 7.54
N LEU A 87 5.08 -14.64 7.98
CA LEU A 87 5.15 -13.18 8.04
C LEU A 87 6.22 -12.76 9.05
N THR A 88 7.18 -11.95 8.62
CA THR A 88 8.23 -11.42 9.49
C THR A 88 7.71 -10.29 10.38
N ARG A 89 8.38 -10.03 11.50
CA ARG A 89 8.00 -8.95 12.43
C ARG A 89 8.25 -7.56 11.85
N GLN A 90 9.37 -7.39 11.15
CA GLN A 90 9.83 -6.12 10.61
C GLN A 90 9.93 -6.20 9.11
N HIS A 91 9.67 -5.05 8.47
CA HIS A 91 9.74 -4.87 7.04
C HIS A 91 10.08 -3.43 6.73
N ALA A 92 11.17 -3.21 6.01
CA ALA A 92 11.54 -1.91 5.49
C ALA A 92 10.92 -1.73 4.11
N ASN A 93 10.33 -0.55 3.85
CA ASN A 93 9.91 -0.17 2.51
C ASN A 93 10.58 1.17 2.14
N PRO A 94 11.81 1.12 1.61
CA PRO A 94 12.52 2.33 1.19
C PRO A 94 11.74 3.13 0.15
N TYR A 95 11.05 2.46 -0.77
CA TYR A 95 10.28 3.11 -1.82
C TYR A 95 9.18 4.02 -1.25
N ALA A 96 8.29 3.48 -0.42
CA ALA A 96 7.25 4.29 0.23
C ALA A 96 7.86 5.34 1.16
N SER A 97 8.99 5.02 1.82
CA SER A 97 9.67 5.98 2.68
C SER A 97 10.22 7.19 1.90
N GLU A 98 10.78 7.00 0.72
CA GLU A 98 11.25 8.11 -0.12
C GLU A 98 10.07 8.93 -0.65
N LEU A 99 8.96 8.29 -1.04
CA LEU A 99 7.75 9.00 -1.46
C LEU A 99 7.17 9.87 -0.34
N HIS A 100 7.10 9.34 0.89
CA HIS A 100 6.62 10.09 2.05
C HIS A 100 7.47 11.32 2.40
N LYS A 101 8.72 11.42 1.93
CA LYS A 101 9.56 12.62 2.10
C LYS A 101 9.14 13.76 1.18
N LEU A 102 8.41 13.47 0.11
CA LEU A 102 7.93 14.48 -0.84
C LEU A 102 6.62 15.14 -0.39
N VAL A 103 5.95 14.57 0.62
CA VAL A 103 4.70 15.11 1.20
C VAL A 103 4.98 16.43 1.90
N ARG A 104 4.21 17.47 1.56
CA ARG A 104 4.28 18.80 2.20
C ARG A 104 3.63 18.79 3.59
N ARG A 105 4.33 18.19 4.57
CA ARG A 105 3.86 18.08 5.97
C ARG A 105 3.61 19.43 6.63
N GLY A 106 2.50 19.54 7.35
CA GLY A 106 2.10 20.75 8.08
C GLY A 106 1.41 21.80 7.22
N HIS A 107 1.11 21.50 5.94
CA HIS A 107 0.50 22.44 5.01
C HIS A 107 -1.02 22.28 4.86
N GLY A 108 -1.70 21.53 5.73
CA GLY A 108 -3.16 21.36 5.70
C GLY A 108 -3.62 20.59 4.45
N THR A 109 -4.55 21.16 3.67
CA THR A 109 -5.11 20.50 2.47
C THR A 109 -4.04 20.05 1.45
N PRO A 110 -3.01 20.85 1.11
CA PRO A 110 -1.86 20.39 0.33
C PRO A 110 -1.16 19.12 0.82
N GLU A 111 -1.13 18.87 2.14
CA GLU A 111 -0.56 17.64 2.71
C GLU A 111 -1.46 16.43 2.46
N LEU A 112 -2.77 16.63 2.48
CA LEU A 112 -3.76 15.57 2.22
C LEU A 112 -3.83 15.20 0.74
N ILE A 113 -3.50 16.15 -0.14
CA ILE A 113 -3.43 15.95 -1.60
C ILE A 113 -2.17 15.15 -2.00
N ASP A 114 -1.07 15.29 -1.24
CA ASP A 114 0.19 14.58 -1.49
C ASP A 114 0.20 13.16 -0.90
#